data_AF-A0A2I1K5F1-F1
#
_entry.id   AF-A0A2I1K5F1-F1
#
_cell.length_a   1.000
_cell.length_b   1.000
_cell.length_c   1.000
_cell.angle_alpha   90.00
_cell.angle_beta   90.00
_cell.angle_gamma   90.00
#
_symmetry.space_group_name_H-M   'P 1'
#
loop_
_entity.id
_entity.type
_entity.pdbx_description
1 polymer ?
#
loop_
_entity_poly.entity_id
_entity_poly.type
_entity_poly.pdbx_seq_one_letter_code
_entity_poly.pdbx_strand_id
1 'polypeptide(L)'
;MLACAVFEKRTATSGIFGYNTSKKRENKRRIMEYFFRHVADGEVSFNVAVVKLCLLFVILGVYRFRHSKWLLQVTFIGLLILQGLLMVWYLGEPALFLKEELPFYHCRLVACILSFAYWLKREKLTLYLAWLGIIGTIVAFSVSDPSKYLWPHITNLTYIGSHVLLMVSGILVLAQIHSALKVKTVFAIST
;
A
#
# COMPACT_ATOMS: atom_id res chain seq x y z
N MET A 1 -58.46 0.00 -21.47
CA MET A 1 -57.79 -1.09 -20.72
C MET A 1 -56.28 -1.16 -20.96
N LEU A 2 -55.75 -0.93 -22.18
CA LEU A 2 -54.29 -0.98 -22.44
C LEU A 2 -53.44 0.03 -21.64
N ALA A 3 -53.94 1.26 -21.40
CA ALA A 3 -53.17 2.30 -20.71
C ALA A 3 -52.89 2.00 -19.22
N CYS A 4 -53.79 1.28 -18.55
CA CYS A 4 -53.66 0.93 -17.14
C CYS A 4 -52.55 -0.12 -16.92
N ALA A 5 -52.50 -1.14 -17.79
CA ALA A 5 -51.48 -2.19 -17.74
C ALA A 5 -50.06 -1.69 -18.04
N VAL A 6 -49.91 -0.65 -18.86
CA VAL A 6 -48.61 -0.02 -19.15
C VAL A 6 -48.13 0.85 -17.98
N PHE A 7 -49.04 1.54 -17.29
CA PHE A 7 -48.70 2.36 -16.13
C PHE A 7 -48.25 1.49 -14.94
N GLU A 8 -48.96 0.38 -14.69
CA GLU A 8 -48.64 -0.56 -13.61
C GLU A 8 -47.34 -1.34 -13.85
N LYS A 9 -47.03 -1.71 -15.10
CA LYS A 9 -45.71 -2.27 -15.44
C LYS A 9 -44.57 -1.28 -15.19
N ARG A 10 -44.80 0.02 -15.44
CA ARG A 10 -43.80 1.08 -15.28
C ARG A 10 -43.55 1.43 -13.80
N THR A 11 -44.56 1.35 -12.94
CA THR A 11 -44.42 1.52 -11.48
C THR A 11 -43.79 0.30 -10.79
N ALA A 12 -44.08 -0.92 -11.26
CA ALA A 12 -43.44 -2.14 -10.75
C ALA A 12 -41.94 -2.20 -11.10
N THR A 13 -41.56 -1.82 -12.32
CA THR A 13 -40.14 -1.78 -12.72
C THR A 13 -39.36 -0.66 -12.03
N SER A 14 -39.97 0.52 -11.79
CA SER A 14 -39.31 1.58 -11.02
C SER A 14 -39.15 1.21 -9.54
N GLY A 15 -40.10 0.48 -8.95
CA GLY A 15 -40.01 -0.05 -7.59
C GLY A 15 -38.91 -1.11 -7.42
N ILE A 16 -38.79 -2.07 -8.35
CA ILE A 16 -37.74 -3.10 -8.34
C ILE A 16 -36.35 -2.49 -8.57
N PHE A 17 -36.24 -1.50 -9.47
CA PHE A 17 -34.98 -0.77 -9.72
C PHE A 17 -34.57 0.08 -8.50
N GLY A 18 -35.50 0.76 -7.85
CA GLY A 18 -35.28 1.49 -6.61
C GLY A 18 -34.83 0.59 -5.45
N TYR A 19 -35.47 -0.56 -5.27
CA TYR A 19 -35.10 -1.55 -4.26
C TYR A 19 -33.69 -2.12 -4.49
N ASN A 20 -33.37 -2.51 -5.72
CA ASN A 20 -32.06 -3.09 -6.06
C ASN A 20 -30.93 -2.06 -5.90
N THR A 21 -31.16 -0.79 -6.26
CA THR A 21 -30.19 0.29 -6.06
C THR A 21 -30.02 0.70 -4.59
N SER A 22 -31.07 0.61 -3.77
CA SER A 22 -31.00 0.84 -2.32
C SER A 22 -30.20 -0.27 -1.63
N LYS A 23 -30.53 -1.54 -1.92
CA LYS A 23 -29.85 -2.72 -1.38
C LYS A 23 -28.37 -2.76 -1.77
N LYS A 24 -28.04 -2.38 -3.02
CA LYS A 24 -26.65 -2.23 -3.48
C LYS A 24 -25.90 -1.13 -2.72
N ARG A 25 -26.56 0.01 -2.42
CA ARG A 25 -25.96 1.11 -1.64
C ARG A 25 -25.76 0.73 -0.17
N GLU A 26 -26.70 0.03 0.42
CA GLU A 26 -26.59 -0.49 1.79
C GLU A 26 -25.49 -1.53 1.92
N ASN A 27 -25.42 -2.50 1.00
CA ASN A 27 -24.33 -3.48 0.98
C ASN A 27 -22.96 -2.80 0.81
N LYS A 28 -22.87 -1.77 -0.05
CA LYS A 28 -21.65 -0.97 -0.18
C LYS A 28 -21.28 -0.24 1.12
N ARG A 29 -22.26 0.33 1.84
CA ARG A 29 -22.01 0.96 3.15
C ARG A 29 -21.48 -0.03 4.17
N ARG A 30 -22.10 -1.21 4.30
CA ARG A 30 -21.63 -2.26 5.20
C ARG A 30 -20.21 -2.74 4.89
N ILE A 31 -19.85 -2.86 3.60
CA ILE A 31 -18.49 -3.21 3.18
C ILE A 31 -17.50 -2.10 3.56
N MET A 32 -17.85 -0.84 3.35
CA MET A 32 -17.02 0.29 3.74
C MET A 32 -16.83 0.34 5.27
N GLU A 33 -17.90 0.20 6.04
CA GLU A 33 -17.84 0.16 7.50
C GLU A 33 -16.96 -0.99 8.00
N TYR A 34 -17.08 -2.18 7.39
CA TYR A 34 -16.22 -3.32 7.72
C TYR A 34 -14.75 -3.04 7.39
N PHE A 35 -14.46 -2.38 6.27
CA PHE A 35 -13.09 -2.06 5.85
C PHE A 35 -12.42 -0.99 6.73
N PHE A 36 -13.19 -0.07 7.31
CA PHE A 36 -12.71 1.04 8.15
C PHE A 36 -12.93 0.84 9.66
N ARG A 37 -13.32 -0.37 10.10
CA ARG A 37 -13.63 -0.67 11.51
C ARG A 37 -12.45 -0.42 12.46
N HIS A 38 -12.74 -0.03 13.70
CA HIS A 38 -11.72 0.23 14.74
C HIS A 38 -11.66 -0.85 15.83
N VAL A 39 -12.55 -1.85 15.78
CA VAL A 39 -12.62 -2.96 16.75
C VAL A 39 -11.63 -4.05 16.36
N ALA A 40 -10.80 -4.48 17.31
CA ALA A 40 -9.82 -5.55 17.12
C ALA A 40 -10.51 -6.92 17.07
N ASP A 41 -10.16 -7.74 16.07
CA ASP A 41 -10.71 -9.08 15.84
C ASP A 41 -9.68 -10.15 16.21
N GLY A 42 -9.17 -10.15 17.45
CA GLY A 42 -8.38 -11.26 18.01
C GLY A 42 -7.20 -11.77 17.16
N GLU A 43 -6.83 -13.05 17.37
CA GLU A 43 -5.75 -13.71 16.62
C GLU A 43 -6.23 -14.24 15.28
N VAL A 44 -5.57 -13.80 14.21
CA VAL A 44 -5.93 -14.15 12.84
C VAL A 44 -4.76 -14.83 12.15
N SER A 45 -4.95 -16.10 11.79
CA SER A 45 -3.97 -16.85 11.00
C SER A 45 -4.03 -16.40 9.53
N PHE A 46 -3.14 -15.49 9.13
CA PHE A 46 -2.90 -15.26 7.70
C PHE A 46 -2.27 -16.51 7.09
N ASN A 47 -2.69 -16.88 5.86
CA ASN A 47 -1.92 -17.84 5.08
C ASN A 47 -0.64 -17.15 4.59
N VAL A 48 0.38 -17.19 5.43
CA VAL A 48 1.72 -16.61 5.19
C VAL A 48 2.33 -17.08 3.87
N ALA A 49 1.94 -18.26 3.36
CA ALA A 49 2.42 -18.77 2.08
C ALA A 49 1.90 -17.92 0.90
N VAL A 50 0.66 -17.44 0.94
CA VAL A 50 0.08 -16.60 -0.12
C VAL A 50 0.75 -15.23 -0.16
N VAL A 51 1.02 -14.64 1.02
CA VAL A 51 1.73 -13.35 1.11
C VAL A 51 3.16 -13.48 0.59
N LYS A 52 3.87 -14.55 0.97
CA LYS A 52 5.24 -14.84 0.48
C LYS A 52 5.26 -15.10 -1.03
N LEU A 53 4.28 -15.81 -1.57
CA LEU A 53 4.17 -16.05 -3.01
C LEU A 53 3.91 -14.74 -3.78
N CYS A 54 3.01 -13.89 -3.27
CA CYS A 54 2.75 -12.58 -3.84
C CYS A 54 4.00 -11.69 -3.83
N LEU A 55 4.75 -11.69 -2.72
CA LEU A 55 6.03 -10.98 -2.60
C LEU A 55 7.03 -11.46 -3.68
N LEU A 56 7.15 -12.77 -3.89
CA LEU A 56 8.04 -13.35 -4.89
C LEU A 56 7.69 -12.86 -6.31
N PHE A 57 6.41 -12.86 -6.67
CA PHE A 57 5.95 -12.37 -7.98
C PHE A 57 6.26 -10.88 -8.17
N VAL A 58 6.09 -10.05 -7.13
CA VAL A 58 6.42 -8.63 -7.20
C VAL A 58 7.92 -8.41 -7.41
N ILE A 59 8.77 -9.14 -6.68
CA ILE A 59 10.23 -9.08 -6.85
C ILE A 59 10.64 -9.45 -8.28
N LEU A 60 10.06 -10.52 -8.84
CA LEU A 60 10.32 -10.95 -10.22
C LEU A 60 9.88 -9.89 -11.25
N GLY A 61 8.71 -9.30 -11.06
CA GLY A 61 8.23 -8.20 -11.93
C GLY A 61 9.16 -6.99 -11.88
N VAL A 62 9.62 -6.61 -10.69
CA VAL A 62 10.51 -5.45 -10.50
C VAL A 62 11.89 -5.70 -11.08
N TYR A 63 12.41 -6.93 -10.94
CA TYR A 63 13.66 -7.32 -11.59
C TYR A 63 13.62 -7.08 -13.10
N ARG A 64 12.47 -7.36 -13.76
CA ARG A 64 12.28 -7.15 -15.19
C ARG A 64 12.19 -5.68 -15.61
N PHE A 65 11.68 -4.81 -14.74
CA PHE A 65 11.48 -3.37 -15.01
C PHE A 65 12.43 -2.45 -14.22
N ARG A 66 13.53 -3.01 -13.71
CA ARG A 66 14.46 -2.35 -12.77
C ARG A 66 15.07 -1.02 -13.24
N HIS A 67 15.12 -0.78 -14.54
CA HIS A 67 15.71 0.44 -15.12
C HIS A 67 14.69 1.55 -15.40
N SER A 68 13.40 1.32 -15.13
CA SER A 68 12.35 2.32 -15.38
C SER A 68 12.34 3.41 -14.31
N LYS A 69 12.67 4.65 -14.68
CA LYS A 69 12.51 5.82 -13.80
C LYS A 69 11.05 6.12 -13.47
N TRP A 70 10.15 5.82 -14.40
CA TRP A 70 8.71 5.98 -14.22
C TRP A 70 8.19 5.07 -13.10
N LEU A 71 8.60 3.80 -13.10
CA LEU A 71 8.21 2.84 -12.06
C LEU A 71 8.66 3.31 -10.66
N LEU A 72 9.87 3.86 -10.57
CA LEU A 72 10.39 4.40 -9.31
C LEU A 72 9.54 5.58 -8.81
N GLN A 73 9.19 6.53 -9.68
CA GLN A 73 8.34 7.66 -9.29
C GLN A 73 6.95 7.21 -8.83
N VAL A 74 6.34 6.26 -9.54
CA VAL A 74 5.06 5.66 -9.15
C VAL A 74 5.16 5.00 -7.78
N THR A 75 6.25 4.30 -7.48
CA THR A 75 6.44 3.65 -6.17
C THR A 75 6.54 4.65 -5.03
N PHE A 76 7.24 5.79 -5.20
CA PHE A 76 7.30 6.84 -4.18
C PHE A 76 5.95 7.53 -3.96
N ILE A 77 5.22 7.83 -5.03
CA ILE A 77 3.87 8.40 -4.91
C ILE A 77 2.95 7.41 -4.20
N GLY A 78 3.02 6.13 -4.54
CA GLY A 78 2.25 5.07 -3.88
C GLY A 78 2.57 4.96 -2.38
N LEU A 79 3.84 5.04 -1.99
CA LEU A 79 4.26 5.07 -0.58
C LEU A 79 3.64 6.23 0.19
N LEU A 80 3.67 7.44 -0.38
CA LEU A 80 3.07 8.62 0.24
C LEU A 80 1.54 8.53 0.34
N ILE A 81 0.87 8.00 -0.69
CA ILE A 81 -0.58 7.78 -0.68
C ILE A 81 -0.97 6.78 0.41
N LEU A 82 -0.31 5.63 0.49
CA LEU A 82 -0.60 4.62 1.52
C LEU A 82 -0.37 5.18 2.93
N GLN A 83 0.70 5.96 3.12
CA GLN A 83 0.96 6.61 4.39
C GLN A 83 -0.10 7.68 4.73
N GLY A 84 -0.56 8.45 3.74
CA GLY A 84 -1.64 9.41 3.89
C GLY A 84 -2.99 8.77 4.22
N LEU A 85 -3.34 7.66 3.54
CA LEU A 85 -4.56 6.90 3.81
C LEU A 85 -4.60 6.37 5.24
N LEU A 86 -3.48 5.83 5.71
CA LEU A 86 -3.37 5.39 7.09
C LEU A 86 -3.53 6.57 8.07
N MET A 87 -2.94 7.71 7.76
CA MET A 87 -3.01 8.88 8.63
C MET A 87 -4.44 9.44 8.72
N VAL A 88 -5.17 9.46 7.60
CA VAL A 88 -6.60 9.80 7.58
C VAL A 88 -7.42 8.82 8.42
N TRP A 89 -7.09 7.54 8.41
CA TRP A 89 -7.78 6.54 9.25
C TRP A 89 -7.54 6.79 10.74
N TYR A 90 -6.31 7.12 11.14
CA TYR A 90 -6.00 7.46 12.54
C TYR A 90 -6.73 8.71 13.06
N LEU A 91 -7.14 9.64 12.19
CA LEU A 91 -7.97 10.78 12.60
C LEU A 91 -9.36 10.36 13.09
N GLY A 92 -9.84 9.17 12.73
CA GLY A 92 -11.14 8.64 13.15
C GLY A 92 -11.19 8.23 14.63
N GLU A 93 -10.07 7.80 15.20
CA GLU A 93 -9.97 7.37 16.60
C GLU A 93 -8.60 7.76 17.18
N PRO A 94 -8.44 9.00 17.67
CA PRO A 94 -7.14 9.53 18.11
C PRO A 94 -6.61 8.83 19.37
N ALA A 95 -7.47 8.14 20.13
CA ALA A 95 -7.04 7.34 21.28
C ALA A 95 -6.17 6.13 20.87
N LEU A 96 -6.41 5.55 19.68
CA LEU A 96 -5.59 4.47 19.15
C LEU A 96 -4.21 4.96 18.68
N PHE A 97 -4.12 6.23 18.24
CA PHE A 97 -2.87 6.86 17.79
C PHE A 97 -1.81 6.97 18.91
N LEU A 98 -2.24 7.15 20.16
CA LEU A 98 -1.34 7.22 21.32
C LEU A 98 -1.02 5.85 21.93
N LYS A 99 -1.89 4.85 21.69
CA LYS A 99 -1.80 3.52 22.30
C LYS A 99 -0.97 2.54 21.47
N GLU A 100 -0.94 2.74 20.16
CA GLU A 100 -0.02 2.04 19.26
C GLU A 100 1.17 2.95 19.01
N GLU A 101 2.18 2.85 19.89
CA GLU A 101 3.51 3.42 19.67
C GLU A 101 3.96 3.03 18.24
N LEU A 102 4.08 3.88 17.25
CA LEU A 102 3.93 5.31 17.10
C LEU A 102 3.77 5.50 15.56
N PRO A 103 3.22 6.61 15.05
CA PRO A 103 3.42 7.08 13.67
C PRO A 103 4.90 7.07 13.18
N PHE A 104 5.86 6.80 14.06
CA PHE A 104 7.31 6.64 13.85
C PHE A 104 7.79 5.18 13.72
N TYR A 105 6.93 4.20 13.41
CA TYR A 105 7.44 2.88 13.04
C TYR A 105 8.51 3.03 11.95
N HIS A 106 9.71 2.48 12.16
CA HIS A 106 10.88 2.80 11.34
C HIS A 106 10.60 2.68 9.84
N CYS A 107 9.86 1.65 9.42
CA CYS A 107 9.47 1.43 8.03
C CYS A 107 8.58 2.54 7.43
N ARG A 108 7.71 3.17 8.23
CA ARG A 108 6.80 4.25 7.80
C ARG A 108 7.54 5.57 7.61
N LEU A 109 8.48 5.88 8.51
CA LEU A 109 9.36 7.04 8.35
C LEU A 109 10.28 6.87 7.14
N VAL A 110 10.86 5.67 6.98
CA VAL A 110 11.73 5.37 5.86
C VAL A 110 10.98 5.56 4.54
N ALA A 111 9.70 5.18 4.44
CA ALA A 111 8.88 5.44 3.26
C ALA A 111 8.78 6.94 2.89
N CYS A 112 8.54 7.80 3.88
CA CYS A 112 8.49 9.25 3.68
C CYS A 112 9.87 9.83 3.35
N ILE A 113 10.85 9.58 4.21
CA ILE A 113 12.18 10.19 4.11
C ILE A 113 12.88 9.69 2.83
N LEU A 114 12.71 8.43 2.42
CA LEU A 114 13.30 7.91 1.18
C LEU A 114 12.75 8.65 -0.05
N SER A 115 11.43 8.89 -0.10
CA SER A 115 10.78 9.63 -1.18
C SER A 115 11.31 11.06 -1.27
N PHE A 116 11.41 11.77 -0.14
CA PHE A 116 11.97 13.12 -0.09
C PHE A 116 13.48 13.15 -0.40
N ALA A 117 14.25 12.19 0.10
CA ALA A 117 15.69 12.08 -0.12
C ALA A 117 16.04 11.91 -1.60
N TYR A 118 15.24 11.11 -2.31
CA TYR A 118 15.36 10.93 -3.74
C TYR A 118 15.12 12.24 -4.50
N TRP A 119 14.06 13.00 -4.16
CA TRP A 119 13.79 14.29 -4.79
C TRP A 119 14.84 15.36 -4.47
N LEU A 120 15.39 15.35 -3.25
CA LEU A 120 16.50 16.22 -2.83
C LEU A 120 17.86 15.79 -3.42
N LYS A 121 17.90 14.74 -4.24
CA LYS A 121 19.10 14.18 -4.87
C LYS A 121 20.22 13.87 -3.86
N ARG A 122 19.87 13.46 -2.64
CA ARG A 122 20.82 13.12 -1.56
C ARG A 122 21.25 11.65 -1.68
N GLU A 123 22.09 11.35 -2.68
CA GLU A 123 22.46 9.97 -3.07
C GLU A 123 22.85 9.04 -1.90
N LYS A 124 23.74 9.48 -0.99
CA LYS A 124 24.19 8.68 0.16
C LYS A 124 23.05 8.33 1.12
N LEU A 125 22.16 9.28 1.37
CA LEU A 125 21.02 9.13 2.27
C LEU A 125 19.96 8.24 1.63
N THR A 126 19.67 8.45 0.35
CA THR A 126 18.75 7.60 -0.41
C THR A 126 19.24 6.15 -0.46
N LEU A 127 20.55 5.92 -0.62
CA LEU A 127 21.13 4.58 -0.61
C LEU A 127 21.00 3.90 0.77
N TYR A 128 21.30 4.61 1.85
CA TYR A 128 21.14 4.10 3.21
C TYR A 128 19.69 3.71 3.50
N LEU A 129 18.74 4.59 3.16
CA LEU A 129 17.31 4.33 3.36
C LEU A 129 16.77 3.22 2.47
N ALA A 130 17.30 3.06 1.25
CA ALA A 130 16.94 1.96 0.36
C ALA A 130 17.33 0.60 0.98
N TRP A 131 18.52 0.49 1.56
CA TRP A 131 18.94 -0.70 2.29
C TRP A 131 18.07 -0.97 3.52
N LEU A 132 17.79 0.08 4.29
CA LEU A 132 16.94 -0.02 5.47
C LEU A 132 15.50 -0.47 5.10
N GLY A 133 14.98 -0.02 3.95
CA GLY A 133 13.68 -0.43 3.44
C GLY A 133 13.61 -1.90 3.03
N ILE A 134 14.67 -2.43 2.39
CA ILE A 134 14.76 -3.85 2.01
C ILE A 134 14.85 -4.73 3.27
N ILE A 135 15.76 -4.40 4.19
CA ILE A 135 15.97 -5.16 5.42
C ILE A 135 14.70 -5.10 6.30
N GLY A 136 14.11 -3.91 6.47
CA GLY A 136 12.88 -3.73 7.23
C GLY A 136 11.72 -4.56 6.69
N THR A 137 11.61 -4.70 5.36
CA THR A 137 10.59 -5.55 4.74
C THR A 137 10.82 -7.04 4.99
N ILE A 138 12.08 -7.50 4.92
CA ILE A 138 12.42 -8.90 5.22
C ILE A 138 12.10 -9.23 6.69
N VAL A 139 12.48 -8.34 7.62
CA VAL A 139 12.20 -8.51 9.05
C VAL A 139 10.70 -8.50 9.32
N ALA A 140 9.95 -7.55 8.75
CA ALA A 140 8.50 -7.44 8.90
C ALA A 140 7.74 -8.70 8.46
N PHE A 141 8.18 -9.36 7.37
CA PHE A 141 7.55 -10.61 6.93
C PHE A 141 8.11 -11.87 7.64
N SER A 142 9.19 -11.74 8.40
CA SER A 142 9.77 -12.84 9.18
C SER A 142 9.19 -12.91 10.59
N VAL A 143 9.09 -11.76 11.26
CA VAL A 143 8.43 -11.62 12.55
C VAL A 143 6.96 -11.37 12.26
N SER A 144 6.17 -12.45 12.22
CA SER A 144 4.75 -12.38 11.90
C SER A 144 3.99 -11.69 13.03
N ASP A 145 3.89 -10.37 12.97
CA ASP A 145 2.87 -9.60 13.70
C ASP A 145 1.73 -9.28 12.72
N PRO A 146 0.81 -10.23 12.45
CA PRO A 146 -0.41 -9.89 11.73
C PRO A 146 -1.16 -8.88 12.59
N SER A 147 -1.55 -7.75 11.98
CA SER A 147 -2.32 -6.73 12.71
C SER A 147 -3.53 -7.37 13.38
N LYS A 148 -3.98 -6.78 14.50
CA LYS A 148 -5.11 -7.26 15.33
C LYS A 148 -6.47 -7.27 14.59
N TYR A 149 -6.49 -7.09 13.27
CA TYR A 149 -7.68 -6.93 12.45
C TYR A 149 -7.74 -8.02 11.38
N LEU A 150 -8.92 -8.62 11.20
CA LEU A 150 -9.17 -9.60 10.14
C LEU A 150 -9.10 -8.96 8.74
N TRP A 151 -8.67 -9.72 7.73
CA TRP A 151 -8.74 -9.29 6.34
C TRP A 151 -10.19 -9.26 5.82
N PRO A 152 -10.62 -8.30 4.97
CA PRO A 152 -9.93 -7.10 4.49
C PRO A 152 -10.10 -5.90 5.42
N HIS A 153 -8.97 -5.27 5.79
CA HIS A 153 -8.95 -4.05 6.60
C HIS A 153 -7.85 -3.10 6.15
N ILE A 154 -8.05 -1.79 6.31
CA ILE A 154 -7.15 -0.75 5.80
C ILE A 154 -5.74 -0.83 6.37
N THR A 155 -5.59 -1.20 7.64
CA THR A 155 -4.26 -1.30 8.28
C THR A 155 -3.46 -2.47 7.73
N ASN A 156 -4.09 -3.60 7.42
CA ASN A 156 -3.46 -4.74 6.73
C ASN A 156 -3.04 -4.38 5.30
N LEU A 157 -3.92 -3.70 4.56
CA LEU A 157 -3.63 -3.30 3.18
C LEU A 157 -2.44 -2.34 3.13
N THR A 158 -2.45 -1.33 3.99
CA THR A 158 -1.36 -0.35 4.09
C THR A 158 -0.08 -0.99 4.64
N TYR A 159 -0.17 -1.93 5.59
CA TYR A 159 1.00 -2.67 6.08
C TYR A 159 1.68 -3.47 4.97
N ILE A 160 0.95 -4.36 4.27
CA ILE A 160 1.53 -5.17 3.20
C ILE A 160 1.96 -4.27 2.04
N GLY A 161 1.09 -3.36 1.61
CA GLY A 161 1.36 -2.48 0.47
C GLY A 161 2.59 -1.60 0.67
N SER A 162 2.72 -0.96 1.84
CA SER A 162 3.85 -0.08 2.10
C SER A 162 5.17 -0.84 2.17
N HIS A 163 5.22 -2.03 2.79
CA HIS A 163 6.45 -2.83 2.85
C HIS A 163 6.86 -3.34 1.46
N VAL A 164 5.90 -3.83 0.67
CA VAL A 164 6.17 -4.25 -0.71
C VAL A 164 6.73 -3.08 -1.53
N LEU A 165 6.05 -1.92 -1.53
CA LEU A 165 6.52 -0.75 -2.26
C LEU A 165 7.89 -0.24 -1.76
N LEU A 166 8.18 -0.37 -0.47
CA LEU A 166 9.46 0.03 0.11
C LEU A 166 10.61 -0.86 -0.36
N MET A 167 10.39 -2.18 -0.40
CA MET A 167 11.36 -3.12 -0.99
C MET A 167 11.57 -2.84 -2.48
N VAL A 168 10.49 -2.62 -3.23
CA VAL A 168 10.57 -2.31 -4.67
C VAL A 168 11.36 -1.03 -4.93
N SER A 169 11.00 0.06 -4.24
CA SER A 169 11.72 1.34 -4.37
C SER A 169 13.19 1.19 -3.96
N GLY A 170 13.50 0.44 -2.91
CA GLY A 170 14.88 0.15 -2.50
C GLY A 170 15.70 -0.54 -3.59
N ILE A 171 15.15 -1.59 -4.21
CA ILE A 171 15.79 -2.33 -5.32
C ILE A 171 15.99 -1.42 -6.54
N LEU A 172 14.99 -0.61 -6.89
CA LEU A 172 15.06 0.31 -8.02
C LEU A 172 16.12 1.41 -7.80
N VAL A 173 16.18 1.99 -6.60
CA VAL A 173 17.22 2.96 -6.22
C VAL A 173 18.61 2.34 -6.33
N LEU A 174 18.80 1.12 -5.81
CA LEU A 174 20.08 0.41 -5.92
C LEU A 174 20.49 0.19 -7.37
N ALA A 175 19.56 -0.26 -8.22
CA ALA A 175 19.83 -0.48 -9.64
C ALA A 175 20.24 0.81 -10.37
N GLN A 176 19.64 1.95 -10.03
CA GLN A 176 19.94 3.23 -10.65
C GLN A 176 21.26 3.83 -10.17
N ILE A 177 21.51 3.84 -8.84
CA ILE A 177 22.74 4.41 -8.26
C ILE A 177 23.97 3.58 -8.68
N HIS A 178 23.87 2.24 -8.66
CA HIS A 178 24.98 1.38 -9.07
C HIS A 178 25.34 1.54 -10.56
N SER A 179 24.33 1.77 -11.41
CA SER A 179 24.57 2.08 -12.83
C SER A 179 25.29 3.42 -12.99
N ALA A 180 24.94 4.43 -12.19
CA ALA A 180 25.59 5.75 -12.22
C ALA A 180 27.05 5.71 -11.72
N LEU A 181 27.32 4.94 -10.66
CA LEU A 181 28.69 4.71 -10.16
C LEU A 181 29.57 4.08 -11.23
N LYS A 182 29.10 3.01 -11.91
CA LYS A 182 29.87 2.31 -12.94
C LYS A 182 30.28 3.25 -14.09
N VAL A 183 29.42 4.17 -14.51
CA VAL A 183 29.74 5.15 -15.56
C VAL A 183 30.78 6.16 -15.08
N LYS A 184 30.60 6.72 -13.87
CA LYS A 184 31.55 7.70 -13.31
C LYS A 184 32.95 7.10 -13.10
N THR A 185 33.04 5.86 -12.62
CA THR A 185 34.33 5.18 -12.40
C THR A 185 35.04 4.88 -13.71
N VAL A 186 34.30 4.47 -14.76
CA VAL A 186 34.89 4.26 -16.10
C VAL A 186 35.42 5.57 -16.68
N PHE A 187 34.67 6.67 -16.57
CA PHE A 187 35.14 7.99 -17.03
C PHE A 187 36.34 8.50 -16.22
N ALA A 188 36.37 8.29 -14.90
CA ALA A 188 37.47 8.73 -14.05
C ALA A 188 38.78 7.95 -14.26
N ILE A 189 38.71 6.72 -14.78
CA ILE A 189 39.90 5.91 -15.10
C ILE A 189 40.40 6.21 -16.53
N SER A 190 39.53 6.70 -17.43
CA SER A 190 39.89 7.01 -18.82
C SER A 190 40.28 8.48 -19.06
N THR A 191 40.43 9.29 -18.01
CA THR A 191 40.92 10.68 -18.07
C THR A 191 42.24 10.75 -17.34
#